data_AF-A0A4Q5ZQ60-F1
#
_entry.id   AF-A0A4Q5ZQ60-F1
#
_cell.length_a   1.000
_cell.length_b   1.000
_cell.length_c   1.000
_cell.angle_alpha   90.00
_cell.angle_beta   90.00
_cell.angle_gamma   90.00
#
_symmetry.space_group_name_H-M   'P 1'
#
loop_
_entity.id
_entity.type
_entity.pdbx_description
1 polymer ?
#
loop_
_entity_poly.entity_id
_entity_poly.type
_entity_poly.pdbx_seq_one_letter_code
_entity_poly.pdbx_strand_id
1 'polypeptide(L)'
;VESFLPSLSLVNDQMLGEQMKALVELQKQHALLMGSAKKATFAVKSKEEEITFVKNNIAESVKKNKKLAQDKIASLSNTIMQAENELLKLPSKETDLTRLRRFYNLYEQSYLLLMEKKIQFGIAKAGTTDNSQILSPASLPTLPIYPNKMLVYAIGIAASFFLSIVLVTARYFLHNTITNLKELERNTMAPLLGIVPSYTKEKLPVSRLIVDLSPKSAISESIRSIRTNLEFISSSAKKRIISVTSTIGGEGKTFVAVNLAGIIAQSGQRVVILDLDMRKPKVNLAFEAENIRGMSTILIEKHSVQECIQHSRLSNLDFISAGPTPPNPSELILNDKFDLVLQELKEIYDVILIDSPPVGLVTDGILIMRKADVPLYIVRANYSKKVFLKNVNKLIKGHGFSKLALILNDAQTSGIYGYGYGYGYGYGYGYGYGYGYGYYDEQEKKGLLGRIKDKFKKA
;
A
#
# COMPACT_ATOMS: atom_id res chain seq x y z
N VAL A 1 -87.12 104.04 -32.34
CA VAL A 1 -86.72 103.50 -33.67
C VAL A 1 -85.86 102.22 -33.55
N GLU A 2 -85.45 101.80 -32.35
CA GLU A 2 -84.57 100.63 -32.13
C GLU A 2 -85.23 99.24 -32.30
N SER A 3 -86.48 99.15 -32.75
CA SER A 3 -87.28 97.91 -32.70
C SER A 3 -87.27 97.05 -33.97
N PHE A 4 -86.41 97.32 -34.96
CA PHE A 4 -86.57 96.73 -36.31
C PHE A 4 -85.37 95.97 -36.92
N LEU A 5 -84.19 95.87 -36.28
CA LEU A 5 -83.05 95.13 -36.85
C LEU A 5 -82.28 94.23 -35.83
N PRO A 6 -82.89 93.20 -35.21
CA PRO A 6 -82.21 92.37 -34.21
C PRO A 6 -81.29 91.26 -34.79
N SER A 7 -81.40 90.93 -36.08
CA SER A 7 -80.80 89.71 -36.67
C SER A 7 -79.45 89.90 -37.37
N LEU A 8 -78.81 91.06 -37.22
CA LEU A 8 -77.56 91.43 -37.90
C LEU A 8 -76.27 91.12 -37.11
N SER A 9 -76.38 90.74 -35.83
CA SER A 9 -75.24 90.65 -34.91
C SER A 9 -74.29 89.46 -35.11
N LEU A 10 -74.67 88.47 -35.92
CA LEU A 10 -73.93 87.20 -36.09
C LEU A 10 -73.15 87.09 -37.41
N VAL A 11 -73.30 88.06 -38.32
CA VAL A 11 -72.42 88.23 -39.48
C VAL A 11 -71.90 89.66 -39.39
N ASN A 12 -70.65 89.81 -38.93
CA ASN A 12 -70.03 91.09 -38.64
C ASN A 12 -69.62 91.85 -39.91
N ASP A 13 -70.62 92.16 -40.75
CA ASP A 13 -70.51 92.92 -41.97
C ASP A 13 -71.22 94.27 -41.76
N GLN A 14 -70.42 95.26 -41.35
CA GLN A 14 -70.88 96.63 -41.10
C GLN A 14 -71.58 97.23 -42.33
N MET A 15 -71.13 96.88 -43.54
CA MET A 15 -71.68 97.37 -44.79
C MET A 15 -73.10 96.84 -45.02
N LEU A 16 -73.37 95.57 -44.68
CA LEU A 16 -74.71 94.98 -44.76
C LEU A 16 -75.68 95.61 -43.75
N GLY A 17 -75.18 95.95 -42.55
CA GLY A 17 -75.93 96.70 -41.54
C GLY A 17 -76.29 98.13 -41.99
N GLU A 18 -75.36 98.83 -42.65
CA GLU A 18 -75.62 100.14 -43.25
C GLU A 18 -76.59 100.06 -44.44
N GLN A 19 -76.46 99.06 -45.32
CA GLN A 19 -77.40 98.79 -46.40
C GLN A 19 -78.82 98.52 -45.89
N MET A 20 -78.99 97.76 -44.80
CA MET A 20 -80.31 97.54 -44.20
C MET A 20 -80.89 98.81 -43.57
N LYS A 21 -80.08 99.65 -42.90
CA LYS A 21 -80.52 100.96 -42.39
C LYS A 21 -80.95 101.89 -43.54
N ALA A 22 -80.17 101.94 -44.62
CA ALA A 22 -80.50 102.69 -45.83
C ALA A 22 -81.81 102.18 -46.46
N LEU A 23 -82.00 100.86 -46.55
CA LEU A 23 -83.25 100.27 -47.03
C LEU A 23 -84.47 100.68 -46.19
N VAL A 24 -84.34 100.69 -44.85
CA VAL A 24 -85.42 101.09 -43.94
C VAL A 24 -85.74 102.59 -44.09
N GLU A 25 -84.74 103.46 -44.19
CA GLU A 25 -84.98 104.89 -44.37
C GLU A 25 -85.54 105.20 -45.78
N LEU A 26 -85.08 104.51 -46.83
CA LEU A 26 -85.66 104.60 -48.18
C LEU A 26 -87.12 104.12 -48.19
N GLN A 27 -87.46 103.03 -47.50
CA GLN A 27 -88.84 102.56 -47.36
C GLN A 27 -89.71 103.57 -46.61
N LYS A 28 -89.18 104.22 -45.57
CA LYS A 28 -89.87 105.27 -44.81
C LYS A 28 -90.08 106.54 -45.63
N GLN A 29 -89.07 106.99 -46.39
CA GLN A 29 -89.19 108.11 -47.32
C GLN A 29 -90.19 107.81 -48.45
N HIS A 30 -90.14 106.60 -49.01
CA HIS A 30 -91.11 106.13 -49.99
C HIS A 30 -92.54 106.11 -49.41
N ALA A 31 -92.72 105.64 -48.17
CA ALA A 31 -94.03 105.67 -47.49
C ALA A 31 -94.55 107.10 -47.26
N LEU A 32 -93.67 108.05 -46.91
CA LEU A 32 -94.04 109.47 -46.75
C LEU A 32 -94.40 110.13 -48.10
N LEU A 33 -93.62 109.88 -49.16
CA LEU A 33 -93.91 110.34 -50.52
C LEU A 33 -95.22 109.77 -51.06
N MET A 34 -95.53 108.51 -50.74
CA MET A 34 -96.79 107.84 -51.09
C MET A 34 -98.01 108.42 -50.34
N GLY A 35 -97.80 109.13 -49.23
CA GLY A 35 -98.85 109.85 -48.51
C GLY A 35 -99.15 111.25 -49.07
N SER A 36 -98.21 111.87 -49.80
CA SER A 36 -98.32 113.24 -50.32
C SER A 36 -98.40 113.35 -51.84
N ALA A 37 -97.97 112.33 -52.59
CA ALA A 37 -97.93 112.33 -54.05
C ALA A 37 -98.63 111.11 -54.67
N LYS A 38 -99.15 111.26 -55.89
CA LYS A 38 -99.70 110.14 -56.66
C LYS A 38 -98.57 109.22 -57.16
N LYS A 39 -98.80 107.90 -57.15
CA LYS A 39 -97.85 106.84 -57.56
C LYS A 39 -97.10 107.08 -58.88
N ALA A 40 -97.69 107.80 -59.84
CA ALA A 40 -97.11 108.06 -61.15
C ALA A 40 -96.02 109.16 -61.16
N THR A 41 -95.83 109.89 -60.06
CA THR A 41 -94.79 110.92 -59.94
C THR A 41 -93.40 110.28 -59.98
N PHE A 42 -92.49 110.82 -60.81
CA PHE A 42 -91.13 110.31 -61.01
C PHE A 42 -90.38 110.00 -59.70
N ALA A 43 -90.55 110.84 -58.68
CA ALA A 43 -89.96 110.66 -57.35
C ALA A 43 -90.34 109.34 -56.65
N VAL A 44 -91.55 108.82 -56.88
CA VAL A 44 -92.01 107.54 -56.29
C VAL A 44 -91.33 106.37 -57.02
N LYS A 45 -91.40 106.34 -58.36
CA LYS A 45 -90.75 105.29 -59.18
C LYS A 45 -89.25 105.21 -58.95
N SER A 46 -88.57 106.37 -58.90
CA SER A 46 -87.13 106.44 -58.63
C SER A 46 -86.79 105.83 -57.26
N LYS A 47 -87.61 106.06 -56.21
CA LYS A 47 -87.40 105.41 -54.91
C LYS A 47 -87.76 103.92 -54.90
N GLU A 48 -88.71 103.46 -55.70
CA GLU A 48 -89.03 102.03 -55.84
C GLU A 48 -87.91 101.25 -56.57
N GLU A 49 -87.28 101.86 -57.58
CA GLU A 49 -86.08 101.34 -58.24
C GLU A 49 -84.87 101.33 -57.29
N GLU A 50 -84.61 102.40 -56.53
CA GLU A 50 -83.58 102.42 -55.49
C GLU A 50 -83.79 101.32 -54.43
N ILE A 51 -85.02 101.14 -53.93
CA ILE A 51 -85.38 100.07 -52.98
C ILE A 51 -85.09 98.68 -53.57
N THR A 52 -85.39 98.48 -54.85
CA THR A 52 -85.17 97.20 -55.54
C THR A 52 -83.68 96.93 -55.77
N PHE A 53 -82.90 97.95 -56.15
CA PHE A 53 -81.45 97.88 -56.27
C PHE A 53 -80.79 97.54 -54.92
N VAL A 54 -81.17 98.22 -53.84
CA VAL A 54 -80.66 97.96 -52.48
C VAL A 54 -81.05 96.55 -52.01
N LYS A 55 -82.27 96.08 -52.28
CA LYS A 55 -82.69 94.69 -51.96
C LYS A 55 -81.83 93.64 -52.69
N ASN A 56 -81.55 93.83 -53.98
CA ASN A 56 -80.73 92.91 -54.75
C ASN A 56 -79.28 92.89 -54.25
N ASN A 57 -78.70 94.05 -53.95
CA ASN A 57 -77.36 94.17 -53.36
C ASN A 57 -77.26 93.49 -51.98
N ILE A 58 -78.29 93.61 -51.13
CA ILE A 58 -78.36 92.89 -49.85
C ILE A 58 -78.45 91.38 -50.09
N ALA A 59 -79.29 90.91 -51.01
CA ALA A 59 -79.43 89.48 -51.31
C ALA A 59 -78.13 88.86 -51.85
N GLU A 60 -77.41 89.57 -52.72
CA GLU A 60 -76.10 89.15 -53.22
C GLU A 60 -75.04 89.16 -52.11
N SER A 61 -75.00 90.20 -51.28
CA SER A 61 -74.11 90.29 -50.11
C SER A 61 -74.35 89.15 -49.12
N VAL A 62 -75.61 88.81 -48.80
CA VAL A 62 -75.96 87.66 -47.95
C VAL A 62 -75.49 86.34 -48.59
N LYS A 63 -75.68 86.15 -49.90
CA LYS A 63 -75.21 84.95 -50.62
C LYS A 63 -73.69 84.83 -50.59
N LYS A 64 -72.97 85.94 -50.79
CA LYS A 64 -71.50 86.02 -50.69
C LYS A 64 -71.02 85.70 -49.27
N ASN A 65 -71.64 86.29 -48.25
CA ASN A 65 -71.29 86.06 -46.84
C ASN A 65 -71.58 84.63 -46.40
N LYS A 66 -72.69 84.02 -46.86
CA LYS A 66 -72.95 82.59 -46.66
C LYS A 66 -71.84 81.72 -47.26
N LYS A 67 -71.40 82.01 -48.50
CA LYS A 67 -70.29 81.28 -49.12
C LYS A 67 -68.98 81.46 -48.34
N LEU A 68 -68.62 82.69 -47.97
CA LEU A 68 -67.42 82.96 -47.15
C LEU A 68 -67.45 82.23 -45.81
N ALA A 69 -68.63 82.14 -45.16
CA ALA A 69 -68.79 81.37 -43.94
C ALA A 69 -68.62 79.86 -44.17
N GLN A 70 -69.15 79.31 -45.27
CA GLN A 70 -68.96 77.90 -45.65
C GLN A 70 -67.50 77.59 -45.98
N ASP A 71 -66.83 78.44 -46.76
CA ASP A 71 -65.40 78.32 -47.08
C ASP A 71 -64.53 78.39 -45.81
N LYS A 72 -64.93 79.22 -44.83
CA LYS A 72 -64.26 79.33 -43.52
C LYS A 72 -64.53 78.15 -42.59
N ILE A 73 -65.73 77.54 -42.65
CA ILE A 73 -66.00 76.28 -41.95
C ILE A 73 -65.16 75.16 -42.55
N ALA A 74 -65.08 75.05 -43.89
CA ALA A 74 -64.27 74.05 -44.56
C ALA A 74 -62.76 74.20 -44.25
N SER A 75 -62.24 75.44 -44.25
CA SER A 75 -60.84 75.67 -43.88
C SER A 75 -60.56 75.36 -42.41
N LEU A 76 -61.43 75.77 -41.48
CA LEU A 76 -61.32 75.42 -40.06
C LEU A 76 -61.41 73.90 -39.82
N SER A 77 -62.30 73.19 -40.51
CA SER A 77 -62.38 71.72 -40.43
C SER A 77 -61.09 71.05 -40.92
N ASN A 78 -60.48 71.55 -41.99
CA ASN A 78 -59.17 71.08 -42.44
C ASN A 78 -58.06 71.39 -41.44
N THR A 79 -58.06 72.56 -40.81
CA THR A 79 -57.10 72.92 -39.75
C THR A 79 -57.27 72.04 -38.51
N ILE A 80 -58.51 71.74 -38.10
CA ILE A 80 -58.81 70.82 -37.00
C ILE A 80 -58.27 69.42 -37.33
N MET A 81 -58.57 68.89 -38.53
CA MET A 81 -58.09 67.58 -38.97
C MET A 81 -56.56 67.52 -39.05
N GLN A 82 -55.89 68.60 -39.45
CA GLN A 82 -54.42 68.68 -39.40
C GLN A 82 -53.90 68.67 -37.97
N ALA A 83 -54.48 69.46 -37.05
CA ALA A 83 -54.11 69.49 -35.64
C ALA A 83 -54.35 68.15 -34.94
N GLU A 84 -55.46 67.46 -35.22
CA GLU A 84 -55.75 66.11 -34.73
C GLU A 84 -54.70 65.09 -35.22
N ASN A 85 -54.31 65.15 -36.49
CA ASN A 85 -53.26 64.30 -37.05
C ASN A 85 -51.86 64.58 -36.50
N GLU A 86 -51.58 65.81 -36.04
CA GLU A 86 -50.35 66.11 -35.29
C GLU A 86 -50.43 65.64 -33.83
N LEU A 87 -51.59 65.80 -33.19
CA LEU A 87 -51.84 65.37 -31.81
C LEU A 87 -51.71 63.84 -31.67
N LEU A 88 -52.19 63.08 -32.66
CA LEU A 88 -51.99 61.62 -32.75
C LEU A 88 -50.51 61.20 -32.85
N LYS A 89 -49.59 62.11 -33.23
CA LYS A 89 -48.13 61.87 -33.29
C LYS A 89 -47.39 62.30 -32.01
N LEU A 90 -48.07 62.89 -31.03
CA LEU A 90 -47.45 63.25 -29.75
C LEU A 90 -47.11 62.02 -28.88
N PRO A 91 -47.97 61.00 -28.72
CA PRO A 91 -47.65 59.83 -27.89
C PRO A 91 -46.43 59.04 -28.36
N SER A 92 -46.19 58.95 -29.68
CA SER A 92 -44.98 58.32 -30.22
C SER A 92 -43.72 59.14 -29.91
N LYS A 93 -43.77 60.46 -30.10
CA LYS A 93 -42.68 61.37 -29.71
C LYS A 93 -42.39 61.32 -28.20
N GLU A 94 -43.41 61.25 -27.35
CA GLU A 94 -43.25 61.11 -25.90
C GLU A 94 -42.64 59.74 -25.51
N THR A 95 -43.07 58.67 -26.19
CA THR A 95 -42.50 57.33 -26.02
C THR A 95 -41.03 57.28 -26.43
N ASP A 96 -40.68 57.88 -27.57
CA ASP A 96 -39.29 57.95 -28.06
C ASP A 96 -38.42 58.84 -27.17
N LEU A 97 -38.94 59.98 -26.70
CA LEU A 97 -38.26 60.83 -25.71
C LEU A 97 -38.03 60.08 -24.39
N THR A 98 -39.00 59.28 -23.94
CA THR A 98 -38.86 58.44 -22.75
C THR A 98 -37.84 57.33 -22.94
N ARG A 99 -37.82 56.68 -24.13
CA ARG A 99 -36.78 55.71 -24.50
C ARG A 99 -35.39 56.36 -24.49
N LEU A 100 -35.25 57.54 -25.09
CA LEU A 100 -33.98 58.26 -25.18
C LEU A 100 -33.50 58.74 -23.82
N ARG A 101 -34.40 59.23 -22.95
CA ARG A 101 -34.09 59.58 -21.54
C ARG A 101 -33.59 58.38 -20.74
N ARG A 102 -34.16 57.18 -20.93
CA ARG A 102 -33.66 55.96 -20.26
C ARG A 102 -32.21 55.66 -20.64
N PHE A 103 -31.86 55.77 -21.93
CA PHE A 103 -30.48 55.60 -22.38
C PHE A 103 -29.56 56.71 -21.86
N TYR A 104 -29.99 57.97 -21.90
CA TYR A 104 -29.22 59.11 -21.35
C TYR A 104 -28.88 58.90 -19.87
N ASN A 105 -29.88 58.61 -19.04
CA ASN A 105 -29.69 58.38 -17.60
C ASN A 105 -28.77 57.17 -17.34
N LEU A 106 -28.85 56.10 -18.14
CA LEU A 106 -27.97 54.93 -18.03
C LEU A 106 -26.51 55.29 -18.36
N TYR A 107 -26.29 56.09 -19.42
CA TYR A 107 -24.95 56.56 -19.78
C TYR A 107 -24.39 57.53 -18.74
N GLU A 108 -25.20 58.44 -18.22
CA GLU A 108 -24.82 59.37 -17.15
C GLU A 108 -24.40 58.62 -15.88
N GLN A 109 -25.22 57.69 -15.39
CA GLN A 109 -24.89 56.86 -14.23
C GLN A 109 -23.62 56.02 -14.45
N SER A 110 -23.47 55.43 -15.64
CA SER A 110 -22.28 54.65 -16.00
C SER A 110 -21.02 55.53 -16.05
N TYR A 111 -21.12 56.73 -16.59
CA TYR A 111 -20.03 57.70 -16.67
C TYR A 111 -19.61 58.19 -15.28
N LEU A 112 -20.57 58.53 -14.41
CA LEU A 112 -20.31 58.95 -13.04
C LEU A 112 -19.65 57.83 -12.23
N LEU A 113 -20.13 56.59 -12.34
CA LEU A 113 -19.52 55.42 -11.71
C LEU A 113 -18.08 55.19 -12.19
N LEU A 114 -17.83 55.28 -13.50
CA LEU A 114 -16.49 55.15 -14.06
C LEU A 114 -15.57 56.29 -13.59
N MET A 115 -16.08 57.51 -13.44
CA MET A 115 -15.33 58.64 -12.89
C MET A 115 -14.99 58.43 -11.41
N GLU A 116 -15.96 58.00 -10.59
CA GLU A 116 -15.74 57.64 -9.18
C GLU A 116 -14.67 56.55 -9.04
N LYS A 117 -14.78 55.47 -9.83
CA LYS A 117 -13.78 54.38 -9.84
C LYS A 117 -12.42 54.86 -10.33
N LYS A 118 -12.36 55.73 -11.35
CA LYS A 118 -11.10 56.34 -11.81
C LYS A 118 -10.46 57.19 -10.71
N ILE A 119 -11.24 57.95 -9.95
CA ILE A 119 -10.73 58.73 -8.81
C ILE A 119 -10.28 57.79 -7.68
N GLN A 120 -11.05 56.76 -7.33
CA GLN A 120 -10.66 55.76 -6.32
C GLN A 120 -9.37 55.02 -6.70
N PHE A 121 -9.23 54.55 -7.94
CA PHE A 121 -7.98 53.95 -8.42
C PHE A 121 -6.85 54.97 -8.55
N GLY A 122 -7.16 56.24 -8.86
CA GLY A 122 -6.20 57.34 -8.82
C GLY A 122 -5.66 57.59 -7.40
N ILE A 123 -6.54 57.59 -6.39
CA ILE A 123 -6.18 57.69 -4.97
C ILE A 123 -5.43 56.45 -4.51
N ALA A 124 -5.82 55.23 -4.91
CA ALA A 124 -5.08 54.02 -4.59
C ALA A 124 -3.67 54.04 -5.20
N LYS A 125 -3.54 54.48 -6.46
CA LYS A 125 -2.26 54.62 -7.17
C LYS A 125 -1.40 55.76 -6.63
N ALA A 126 -2.00 56.85 -6.15
CA ALA A 126 -1.31 57.94 -5.49
C ALA A 126 -0.99 57.63 -4.01
N GLY A 127 -1.76 56.75 -3.36
CA GLY A 127 -1.43 56.16 -2.06
C GLY A 127 -0.23 55.23 -2.14
N THR A 128 0.07 54.70 -3.34
CA THR A 128 1.36 54.11 -3.71
C THR A 128 2.34 55.12 -4.31
N THR A 129 2.34 56.38 -3.87
CA THR A 129 3.60 57.15 -3.87
C THR A 129 4.39 56.73 -2.64
N ASP A 130 5.49 56.03 -2.87
CA ASP A 130 6.47 55.71 -1.83
C ASP A 130 7.08 57.00 -1.27
N ASN A 131 6.48 57.51 -0.19
CA ASN A 131 7.24 58.15 0.88
C ASN A 131 7.60 57.12 1.97
N SER A 132 7.82 55.87 1.54
CA SER A 132 8.48 54.83 2.32
C SER A 132 9.97 55.15 2.40
N GLN A 133 10.31 56.10 3.28
CA GLN A 133 11.70 56.23 3.71
C GLN A 133 12.11 54.87 4.31
N ILE A 134 13.18 54.27 3.78
CA ILE A 134 13.71 53.01 4.31
C ILE A 134 14.27 53.29 5.72
N LEU A 135 13.44 53.09 6.73
CA LEU A 135 13.82 53.21 8.15
C LEU A 135 14.88 52.15 8.51
N SER A 136 14.79 50.98 7.88
CA SER A 136 15.82 49.94 7.90
C SER A 136 15.70 49.08 6.64
N PRO A 137 16.78 48.81 5.89
CA PRO A 137 16.74 47.88 4.77
C PRO A 137 16.45 46.45 5.25
N ALA A 138 15.82 45.64 4.41
CA ALA A 138 15.55 44.24 4.73
C ALA A 138 16.86 43.49 5.05
N SER A 139 17.01 43.00 6.28
CA SER A 139 18.15 42.19 6.66
C SER A 139 18.11 40.85 5.92
N LEU A 140 19.13 40.58 5.12
CA LEU A 140 19.31 39.26 4.52
C LEU A 140 19.44 38.24 5.66
N PRO A 141 18.55 37.22 5.74
CA PRO A 141 18.64 36.24 6.81
C PRO A 141 19.91 35.42 6.62
N THR A 142 20.86 35.57 7.54
CA THR A 142 22.16 34.85 7.54
C THR A 142 21.99 33.35 7.78
N LEU A 143 20.81 32.91 8.21
CA LEU A 143 20.44 31.52 8.47
C LEU A 143 19.13 31.17 7.75
N PRO A 144 18.99 29.94 7.22
CA PRO A 144 17.78 29.51 6.53
C PRO A 144 16.60 29.36 7.49
N ILE A 145 15.45 29.95 7.13
CA ILE A 145 14.21 29.92 7.93
C ILE A 145 13.54 28.54 7.90
N TYR A 146 13.61 27.83 6.76
CA TYR A 146 13.04 26.49 6.56
C TYR A 146 13.91 25.68 5.59
N PRO A 147 14.03 24.34 5.74
CA PRO A 147 13.54 23.53 6.87
C PRO A 147 14.46 23.61 8.09
N ASN A 148 13.90 23.38 9.28
CA ASN A 148 14.69 23.24 10.50
C ASN A 148 15.56 21.97 10.39
N LYS A 149 16.87 22.16 10.16
CA LYS A 149 17.83 21.07 9.95
C LYS A 149 17.84 20.06 11.10
N MET A 150 17.73 20.52 12.35
CA MET A 150 17.70 19.62 13.52
C MET A 150 16.46 18.72 13.52
N LEU A 151 15.30 19.25 13.13
CA LEU A 151 14.07 18.45 13.01
C LEU A 151 14.20 17.39 11.91
N VAL A 152 14.78 17.76 10.76
CA VAL A 152 15.03 16.82 9.65
C VAL A 152 15.99 15.70 10.08
N TYR A 153 17.08 16.03 10.77
CA TYR A 153 18.01 15.02 11.31
C TYR A 153 17.35 14.13 12.38
N ALA A 154 16.56 14.70 13.29
CA ALA A 154 15.85 13.94 14.32
C ALA A 154 14.85 12.93 13.71
N ILE A 155 14.07 13.36 12.72
CA ILE A 155 13.15 12.48 11.98
C ILE A 155 13.93 11.41 11.22
N GLY A 156 15.04 11.76 10.56
CA GLY A 156 15.89 10.81 9.83
C GLY A 156 16.49 9.72 10.74
N ILE A 157 16.98 10.10 11.93
CA ILE A 157 17.50 9.15 12.93
C ILE A 157 16.38 8.26 13.47
N ALA A 158 15.23 8.84 13.84
CA ALA A 158 14.09 8.08 14.35
C ALA A 158 13.55 7.07 13.31
N ALA A 159 13.39 7.49 12.05
CA ALA A 159 12.97 6.62 10.96
C ALA A 159 14.00 5.50 10.68
N SER A 160 15.30 5.81 10.72
CA SER A 160 16.37 4.82 10.51
C SER A 160 16.40 3.77 11.62
N PHE A 161 16.21 4.19 12.88
CA PHE A 161 16.14 3.30 14.03
C PHE A 161 14.89 2.41 13.99
N PHE A 162 13.73 2.99 13.68
CA PHE A 162 12.47 2.26 13.50
C PHE A 162 12.58 1.20 12.38
N LEU A 163 13.09 1.60 11.21
CA LEU A 163 13.30 0.68 10.08
C LEU A 163 14.29 -0.44 10.44
N SER A 164 15.35 -0.14 11.21
CA SER A 164 16.30 -1.14 11.69
C SER A 164 15.64 -2.16 12.62
N ILE A 165 14.80 -1.73 13.56
CA ILE A 165 14.02 -2.63 14.43
C ILE A 165 13.08 -3.49 13.58
N VAL A 166 12.33 -2.89 12.65
CA VAL A 166 11.41 -3.63 11.78
C VAL A 166 12.14 -4.70 10.96
N LEU A 167 13.28 -4.38 10.36
CA LEU A 167 14.08 -5.33 9.57
C LEU A 167 14.67 -6.45 10.44
N VAL A 168 15.17 -6.15 11.64
CA VAL A 168 15.68 -7.16 12.58
C VAL A 168 14.55 -8.07 13.06
N THR A 169 13.41 -7.52 13.43
CA THR A 169 12.23 -8.26 13.88
C THR A 169 11.64 -9.13 12.77
N ALA A 170 11.50 -8.60 11.55
CA ALA A 170 11.05 -9.37 10.39
C ALA A 170 12.02 -10.54 10.09
N ARG A 171 13.33 -10.28 10.10
CA ARG A 171 14.35 -11.33 9.94
C ARG A 171 14.27 -12.39 11.05
N TYR A 172 13.98 -11.99 12.28
CA TYR A 172 13.81 -12.90 13.42
C TYR A 172 12.58 -13.80 13.25
N PHE A 173 11.42 -13.25 12.87
CA PHE A 173 10.21 -14.06 12.63
C PHE A 173 10.34 -14.99 11.41
N LEU A 174 11.08 -14.60 10.38
CA LEU A 174 11.40 -15.46 9.24
C LEU A 174 12.42 -16.58 9.58
N HIS A 175 13.08 -16.53 10.74
CA HIS A 175 14.11 -17.48 11.15
C HIS A 175 13.53 -18.78 11.74
N ASN A 176 13.11 -19.69 10.86
CA ASN A 176 12.43 -20.94 11.21
C ASN A 176 13.36 -22.16 11.43
N THR A 177 14.65 -21.95 11.71
CA THR A 177 15.58 -23.05 12.09
C THR A 177 15.77 -23.12 13.61
N ILE A 178 16.09 -24.32 14.09
CA ILE A 178 16.32 -24.61 15.52
C ILE A 178 17.69 -24.08 15.90
N THR A 179 17.77 -23.18 16.88
CA THR A 179 19.04 -22.51 17.25
C THR A 179 19.53 -22.84 18.65
N ASN A 180 18.64 -23.22 19.57
CA ASN A 180 18.95 -23.32 21.00
C ASN A 180 18.44 -24.63 21.60
N LEU A 181 19.15 -25.12 22.61
CA LEU A 181 18.81 -26.26 23.45
C LEU A 181 17.39 -26.16 24.04
N LYS A 182 17.12 -25.02 24.71
CA LYS A 182 15.83 -24.72 25.36
C LYS A 182 14.65 -24.69 24.39
N GLU A 183 14.91 -24.48 23.09
CA GLU A 183 13.88 -24.56 22.05
C GLU A 183 13.56 -26.00 21.67
N LEU A 184 14.55 -26.89 21.68
CA LEU A 184 14.35 -28.33 21.47
C LEU A 184 13.50 -28.91 22.60
N GLU A 185 13.93 -28.72 23.84
CA GLU A 185 13.29 -29.23 25.07
C GLU A 185 11.83 -28.78 25.21
N ARG A 186 11.52 -27.52 24.86
CA ARG A 186 10.14 -26.98 24.93
C ARG A 186 9.20 -27.49 23.84
N ASN A 187 9.74 -27.96 22.70
CA ASN A 187 8.95 -28.32 21.52
C ASN A 187 8.92 -29.83 21.24
N THR A 188 9.57 -30.65 22.08
CA THR A 188 9.58 -32.11 21.92
C THR A 188 9.32 -32.86 23.22
N MET A 189 8.86 -34.10 23.09
CA MET A 189 8.68 -35.03 24.22
C MET A 189 9.85 -36.01 24.37
N ALA A 190 10.79 -36.02 23.42
CA ALA A 190 11.95 -36.92 23.47
C ALA A 190 13.02 -36.40 24.44
N PRO A 191 13.64 -37.25 25.28
CA PRO A 191 14.85 -36.86 26.01
C PRO A 191 15.98 -36.50 25.05
N LEU A 192 16.78 -35.50 25.42
CA LEU A 192 18.01 -35.16 24.72
C LEU A 192 19.20 -35.88 25.36
N LEU A 193 19.98 -36.59 24.55
CA LEU A 193 21.20 -37.28 24.99
C LEU A 193 22.44 -36.39 25.01
N GLY A 194 22.46 -35.32 24.22
CA GLY A 194 23.56 -34.36 24.22
C GLY A 194 23.63 -33.47 22.99
N ILE A 195 24.69 -32.66 22.96
CA ILE A 195 24.95 -31.65 21.93
C ILE A 195 26.31 -31.95 21.32
N VAL A 196 26.41 -32.04 19.99
CA VAL A 196 27.69 -32.16 19.27
C VAL A 196 28.07 -30.78 18.73
N PRO A 197 29.23 -30.22 19.13
CA PRO A 197 29.64 -28.89 18.71
C PRO A 197 30.08 -28.85 17.23
N SER A 198 29.94 -27.69 16.61
CA SER A 198 30.36 -27.43 15.23
C SER A 198 31.87 -27.65 15.05
N TYR A 199 32.26 -28.36 13.98
CA TYR A 199 33.66 -28.61 13.66
C TYR A 199 34.25 -27.42 12.87
N THR A 200 34.90 -26.51 13.58
CA THR A 200 35.37 -25.22 13.02
C THR A 200 36.68 -25.31 12.22
N LYS A 201 37.51 -26.35 12.41
CA LYS A 201 38.88 -26.39 11.84
C LYS A 201 38.88 -26.46 10.31
N GLU A 202 38.15 -27.40 9.73
CA GLU A 202 37.99 -27.53 8.28
C GLU A 202 36.59 -28.06 7.94
N LYS A 203 36.01 -27.62 6.81
CA LYS A 203 34.79 -28.23 6.28
C LYS A 203 35.11 -29.61 5.73
N LEU A 204 34.94 -30.64 6.54
CA LEU A 204 35.07 -32.03 6.10
C LEU A 204 34.06 -32.32 4.98
N PRO A 205 34.51 -32.68 3.75
CA PRO A 205 33.60 -32.97 2.64
C PRO A 205 32.83 -34.28 2.82
N VAL A 206 33.33 -35.15 3.71
CA VAL A 206 32.81 -36.48 4.02
C VAL A 206 32.70 -36.62 5.54
N SER A 207 31.72 -37.39 6.03
CA SER A 207 31.63 -37.76 7.45
C SER A 207 32.86 -38.60 7.82
N ARG A 208 33.84 -38.07 8.55
CA ARG A 208 35.01 -38.83 9.01
C ARG A 208 34.89 -39.26 10.47
N LEU A 209 35.64 -40.31 10.82
CA LEU A 209 35.88 -40.76 12.18
C LEU A 209 36.87 -39.80 12.90
N ILE A 210 36.38 -38.67 13.40
CA ILE A 210 37.17 -37.66 14.12
C ILE A 210 37.68 -38.21 15.45
N VAL A 211 36.94 -39.11 16.08
CA VAL A 211 37.27 -39.72 17.38
C VAL A 211 38.64 -40.40 17.39
N ASP A 212 39.04 -41.01 16.28
CA ASP A 212 40.36 -41.61 16.07
C ASP A 212 41.43 -40.53 15.82
N LEU A 213 41.16 -39.62 14.87
CA LEU A 213 42.08 -38.55 14.46
C LEU A 213 42.34 -37.48 15.55
N SER A 214 41.44 -37.31 16.51
CA SER A 214 41.56 -36.30 17.58
C SER A 214 40.81 -36.72 18.85
N PRO A 215 41.31 -37.69 19.62
CA PRO A 215 40.61 -38.25 20.78
C PRO A 215 40.33 -37.25 21.92
N LYS A 216 41.11 -36.17 22.00
CA LYS A 216 40.96 -35.08 22.98
C LYS A 216 40.15 -33.86 22.47
N SER A 217 39.45 -33.99 21.33
CA SER A 217 38.64 -32.90 20.80
C SER A 217 37.34 -32.69 21.58
N ALA A 218 36.79 -31.47 21.54
CA ALA A 218 35.48 -31.15 22.12
C ALA A 218 34.34 -32.00 21.52
N ILE A 219 34.46 -32.43 20.25
CA ILE A 219 33.51 -33.36 19.63
C ILE A 219 33.62 -34.74 20.29
N SER A 220 34.84 -35.27 20.44
CA SER A 220 35.08 -36.58 21.05
C SER A 220 34.53 -36.63 22.48
N GLU A 221 34.71 -35.57 23.26
CA GLU A 221 34.15 -35.49 24.63
C GLU A 221 32.63 -35.35 24.66
N SER A 222 32.06 -34.61 23.71
CA SER A 222 30.60 -34.52 23.57
C SER A 222 29.98 -35.87 23.20
N ILE A 223 30.64 -36.65 22.34
CA ILE A 223 30.20 -38.00 21.97
C ILE A 223 30.40 -38.98 23.16
N ARG A 224 31.45 -38.83 24.00
CA ARG A 224 31.56 -39.59 25.26
C ARG A 224 30.40 -39.32 26.20
N SER A 225 30.01 -38.06 26.34
CA SER A 225 28.85 -37.67 27.15
C SER A 225 27.55 -38.28 26.60
N ILE A 226 27.35 -38.26 25.29
CA ILE A 226 26.22 -38.94 24.62
C ILE A 226 26.23 -40.45 24.88
N ARG A 227 27.39 -41.12 24.81
CA ARG A 227 27.51 -42.55 25.17
C ARG A 227 27.11 -42.80 26.61
N THR A 228 27.63 -42.02 27.57
CA THR A 228 27.28 -42.17 28.99
C THR A 228 25.77 -41.98 29.22
N ASN A 229 25.15 -40.99 28.59
CA ASN A 229 23.71 -40.77 28.68
C ASN A 229 22.90 -41.90 28.01
N LEU A 230 23.44 -42.52 26.96
CA LEU A 230 22.83 -43.68 26.30
C LEU A 230 22.80 -44.92 27.21
N GLU A 231 23.82 -45.13 28.04
CA GLU A 231 23.81 -46.22 29.03
C GLU A 231 22.65 -46.08 30.03
N PHE A 232 22.32 -44.86 30.48
CA PHE A 232 21.19 -44.63 31.38
C PHE A 232 19.83 -44.95 30.74
N ILE A 233 19.66 -44.73 29.42
CA ILE A 233 18.43 -45.12 28.69
C ILE A 233 18.39 -46.63 28.40
N SER A 234 19.55 -47.27 28.28
CA SER A 234 19.72 -48.64 27.77
C SER A 234 20.12 -49.67 28.83
N SER A 235 20.04 -49.33 30.12
CA SER A 235 20.72 -49.98 31.25
C SER A 235 20.46 -51.48 31.49
N SER A 236 19.52 -52.09 30.77
CA SER A 236 19.09 -53.50 30.98
C SER A 236 19.62 -54.49 29.93
N ALA A 237 20.27 -54.04 28.85
CA ALA A 237 20.63 -54.92 27.72
C ALA A 237 22.13 -54.85 27.38
N LYS A 238 22.84 -55.97 27.56
CA LYS A 238 24.27 -56.12 27.20
C LYS A 238 24.52 -56.18 25.68
N LYS A 239 23.51 -56.63 24.92
CA LYS A 239 23.48 -56.62 23.45
C LYS A 239 22.37 -55.65 23.00
N ARG A 240 22.66 -54.66 22.16
CA ARG A 240 21.67 -53.63 21.75
C ARG A 240 21.80 -53.16 20.30
N ILE A 241 20.65 -52.84 19.70
CA ILE A 241 20.54 -52.18 18.39
C ILE A 241 20.24 -50.69 18.59
N ILE A 242 21.06 -49.83 17.99
CA ILE A 242 20.92 -48.38 18.00
C ILE A 242 20.70 -47.91 16.56
N SER A 243 19.52 -47.40 16.21
CA SER A 243 19.30 -46.79 14.88
C SER A 243 19.52 -45.28 14.95
N VAL A 244 20.27 -44.71 14.01
CA VAL A 244 20.46 -43.26 13.87
C VAL A 244 19.70 -42.78 12.64
N THR A 245 18.79 -41.82 12.82
CA THR A 245 18.02 -41.19 11.73
C THR A 245 17.97 -39.67 11.86
N SER A 246 17.35 -39.00 10.90
CA SER A 246 17.07 -37.57 10.92
C SER A 246 15.82 -37.24 10.08
N THR A 247 15.39 -35.98 10.02
CA THR A 247 14.24 -35.59 9.19
C THR A 247 14.62 -35.53 7.71
N ILE A 248 15.77 -34.93 7.41
CA ILE A 248 16.26 -34.65 6.07
C ILE A 248 17.76 -34.96 5.95
N GLY A 249 18.22 -35.20 4.72
CA GLY A 249 19.65 -35.38 4.46
C GLY A 249 20.45 -34.14 4.84
N GLY A 250 21.64 -34.32 5.42
CA GLY A 250 22.54 -33.22 5.79
C GLY A 250 22.51 -32.80 7.27
N GLU A 251 21.68 -33.44 8.10
CA GLU A 251 21.62 -33.18 9.55
C GLU A 251 22.77 -33.83 10.34
N GLY A 252 23.48 -34.79 9.75
CA GLY A 252 24.70 -35.39 10.31
C GLY A 252 24.54 -36.80 10.91
N LYS A 253 23.43 -37.50 10.62
CA LYS A 253 23.17 -38.93 10.91
C LYS A 253 24.43 -39.82 10.86
N THR A 254 25.03 -40.01 9.68
CA THR A 254 26.24 -40.81 9.45
C THR A 254 27.44 -40.34 10.28
N PHE A 255 27.60 -39.03 10.47
CA PHE A 255 28.71 -38.47 11.26
C PHE A 255 28.59 -38.80 12.74
N VAL A 256 27.40 -38.62 13.32
CA VAL A 256 27.14 -39.00 14.72
C VAL A 256 27.21 -40.52 14.88
N ALA A 257 26.66 -41.28 13.95
CA ALA A 257 26.70 -42.75 13.91
C ALA A 257 28.14 -43.29 13.99
N VAL A 258 29.00 -42.90 13.05
CA VAL A 258 30.40 -43.37 12.96
C VAL A 258 31.22 -42.98 14.20
N ASN A 259 31.08 -41.75 14.69
CA ASN A 259 31.85 -41.29 15.85
C ASN A 259 31.34 -41.88 17.17
N LEU A 260 30.01 -42.09 17.32
CA LEU A 260 29.45 -42.78 18.49
C LEU A 260 29.89 -44.24 18.54
N ALA A 261 29.86 -44.94 17.39
CA ALA A 261 30.37 -46.31 17.28
C ALA A 261 31.85 -46.40 17.67
N GLY A 262 32.70 -45.47 17.21
CA GLY A 262 34.11 -45.40 17.63
C GLY A 262 34.31 -45.20 19.13
N ILE A 263 33.51 -44.32 19.77
CA ILE A 263 33.56 -44.09 21.22
C ILE A 263 33.01 -45.28 22.04
N ILE A 264 32.13 -46.09 21.46
CA ILE A 264 31.68 -47.36 22.07
C ILE A 264 32.76 -48.44 21.89
N ALA A 265 33.36 -48.59 20.71
CA ALA A 265 34.43 -49.55 20.44
C ALA A 265 35.69 -49.30 21.30
N GLN A 266 36.05 -48.03 21.51
CA GLN A 266 37.11 -47.61 22.45
C GLN A 266 36.82 -47.98 23.92
N SER A 267 35.59 -48.39 24.28
CA SER A 267 35.29 -48.95 25.61
C SER A 267 35.47 -50.48 25.71
N GLY A 268 35.95 -51.13 24.65
CA GLY A 268 36.16 -52.59 24.60
C GLY A 268 34.93 -53.41 24.18
N GLN A 269 33.80 -52.76 23.88
CA GLN A 269 32.63 -53.40 23.29
C GLN A 269 32.87 -53.69 21.81
N ARG A 270 32.41 -54.85 21.31
CA ARG A 270 32.44 -55.16 19.87
C ARG A 270 31.28 -54.46 19.17
N VAL A 271 31.59 -53.59 18.23
CA VAL A 271 30.62 -52.74 17.52
C VAL A 271 30.64 -53.02 16.03
N VAL A 272 29.47 -53.15 15.42
CA VAL A 272 29.29 -53.15 13.97
C VAL A 272 28.40 -51.98 13.54
N ILE A 273 28.81 -51.24 12.50
CA ILE A 273 27.96 -50.24 11.85
C ILE A 273 27.31 -50.84 10.61
N LEU A 274 25.99 -50.70 10.47
CA LEU A 274 25.26 -51.07 9.25
C LEU A 274 24.81 -49.81 8.50
N ASP A 275 25.22 -49.65 7.25
CA ASP A 275 24.69 -48.58 6.38
C ASP A 275 23.42 -49.07 5.67
N LEU A 276 22.26 -48.63 6.15
CA LEU A 276 20.96 -48.88 5.52
C LEU A 276 20.44 -47.67 4.74
N ASP A 277 21.20 -46.58 4.62
CA ASP A 277 20.91 -45.50 3.66
C ASP A 277 21.35 -45.93 2.24
N MET A 278 20.83 -47.06 1.78
CA MET A 278 21.10 -47.65 0.45
C MET A 278 20.83 -46.70 -0.72
N ARG A 279 20.05 -45.63 -0.48
CA ARG A 279 19.76 -44.56 -1.45
C ARG A 279 20.89 -43.55 -1.59
N LYS A 280 21.60 -43.24 -0.50
CA LYS A 280 22.74 -42.30 -0.48
C LYS A 280 23.78 -42.78 0.55
N PRO A 281 24.47 -43.91 0.30
CA PRO A 281 25.40 -44.52 1.24
C PRO A 281 26.59 -43.61 1.53
N LYS A 282 27.05 -43.63 2.78
CA LYS A 282 28.09 -42.71 3.28
C LYS A 282 29.03 -43.33 4.31
N VAL A 283 28.69 -44.47 4.91
CA VAL A 283 29.54 -45.12 5.92
C VAL A 283 30.83 -45.61 5.27
N ASN A 284 30.77 -46.18 4.05
CA ASN A 284 31.97 -46.62 3.33
C ASN A 284 32.95 -45.45 3.07
N LEU A 285 32.42 -44.25 2.77
CA LEU A 285 33.22 -43.04 2.58
C LEU A 285 33.86 -42.56 3.90
N ALA A 286 33.26 -42.87 5.04
CA ALA A 286 33.78 -42.52 6.36
C ALA A 286 34.98 -43.37 6.78
N PHE A 287 35.05 -44.60 6.29
CA PHE A 287 36.12 -45.58 6.53
C PHE A 287 37.10 -45.71 5.37
N GLU A 288 36.97 -44.89 4.33
CA GLU A 288 37.83 -44.90 3.13
C GLU A 288 37.81 -46.27 2.40
N ALA A 289 36.62 -46.89 2.33
CA ALA A 289 36.41 -48.27 1.90
C ALA A 289 35.43 -48.43 0.73
N GLU A 290 35.50 -49.57 0.06
CA GLU A 290 34.71 -49.90 -1.12
C GLU A 290 33.26 -50.32 -0.79
N ASN A 291 32.34 -50.04 -1.71
CA ASN A 291 30.90 -50.30 -1.57
C ASN A 291 30.38 -51.34 -2.60
N ILE A 292 31.18 -52.39 -2.87
CA ILE A 292 30.87 -53.43 -3.87
C ILE A 292 29.91 -54.49 -3.32
N ARG A 293 30.07 -54.84 -2.03
CA ARG A 293 29.23 -55.78 -1.28
C ARG A 293 28.89 -55.19 0.08
N GLY A 294 27.71 -55.50 0.59
CA GLY A 294 27.13 -54.88 1.78
C GLY A 294 25.66 -55.23 1.97
N MET A 295 24.94 -54.46 2.79
CA MET A 295 23.57 -54.75 3.22
C MET A 295 22.61 -55.09 2.06
N SER A 296 22.62 -54.34 0.96
CA SER A 296 21.76 -54.62 -0.20
C SER A 296 22.02 -56.00 -0.81
N THR A 297 23.27 -56.47 -0.83
CA THR A 297 23.64 -57.79 -1.34
C THR A 297 23.36 -58.93 -0.38
N ILE A 298 23.40 -58.67 0.94
CA ILE A 298 23.03 -59.65 1.97
C ILE A 298 21.51 -59.89 1.96
N LEU A 299 20.72 -58.83 1.82
CA LEU A 299 19.25 -58.88 1.84
C LEU A 299 18.64 -59.53 0.59
N ILE A 300 19.40 -59.64 -0.51
CA ILE A 300 19.06 -60.46 -1.69
C ILE A 300 19.78 -61.81 -1.71
N GLU A 301 20.40 -62.21 -0.60
CA GLU A 301 21.09 -63.49 -0.39
C GLU A 301 22.25 -63.78 -1.36
N LYS A 302 22.83 -62.74 -1.99
CA LYS A 302 23.97 -62.88 -2.91
C LYS A 302 25.31 -63.10 -2.18
N HIS A 303 25.43 -62.61 -0.95
CA HIS A 303 26.60 -62.77 -0.10
C HIS A 303 26.16 -63.03 1.35
N SER A 304 27.00 -63.75 2.10
CA SER A 304 26.85 -63.93 3.55
C SER A 304 27.19 -62.66 4.34
N VAL A 305 26.83 -62.64 5.63
CA VAL A 305 27.18 -61.56 6.55
C VAL A 305 28.70 -61.48 6.73
N GLN A 306 29.37 -62.64 6.91
CA GLN A 306 30.81 -62.75 7.13
C GLN A 306 31.63 -62.21 5.95
N GLU A 307 31.19 -62.47 4.71
CA GLU A 307 31.84 -61.91 3.52
C GLU A 307 31.70 -60.39 3.41
N CYS A 308 30.67 -59.79 4.01
CA CYS A 308 30.38 -58.37 3.91
C CYS A 308 30.86 -57.53 5.10
N ILE A 309 31.31 -58.17 6.18
CA ILE A 309 31.98 -57.50 7.30
C ILE A 309 33.32 -56.93 6.81
N GLN A 310 33.53 -55.64 7.06
CA GLN A 310 34.78 -54.93 6.80
C GLN A 310 35.31 -54.35 8.12
N HIS A 311 36.60 -54.60 8.40
CA HIS A 311 37.26 -54.07 9.59
C HIS A 311 37.64 -52.61 9.40
N SER A 312 37.40 -51.77 10.41
CA SER A 312 37.88 -50.38 10.39
C SER A 312 39.33 -50.26 10.91
N ARG A 313 39.88 -49.03 10.91
CA ARG A 313 41.19 -48.74 11.55
C ARG A 313 41.14 -48.82 13.09
N LEU A 314 39.95 -48.76 13.70
CA LEU A 314 39.78 -48.92 15.14
C LEU A 314 39.55 -50.39 15.50
N SER A 315 40.21 -50.85 16.56
CA SER A 315 39.93 -52.15 17.16
C SER A 315 38.49 -52.21 17.70
N ASN A 316 37.88 -53.39 17.62
CA ASN A 316 36.49 -53.66 18.00
C ASN A 316 35.43 -52.86 17.23
N LEU A 317 35.78 -52.20 16.12
CA LEU A 317 34.85 -51.50 15.25
C LEU A 317 34.89 -52.04 13.82
N ASP A 318 33.82 -52.71 13.45
CA ASP A 318 33.57 -53.20 12.09
C ASP A 318 32.43 -52.42 11.44
N PHE A 319 32.28 -52.56 10.13
CA PHE A 319 31.15 -52.01 9.39
C PHE A 319 30.74 -52.91 8.24
N ILE A 320 29.45 -52.86 7.91
CA ILE A 320 28.88 -53.39 6.69
C ILE A 320 28.35 -52.19 5.92
N SER A 321 28.95 -51.93 4.75
CA SER A 321 28.52 -50.86 3.85
C SER A 321 27.15 -51.17 3.25
N ALA A 322 26.54 -50.22 2.54
CA ALA A 322 25.19 -50.44 2.02
C ALA A 322 25.16 -51.42 0.83
N GLY A 323 26.30 -51.62 0.16
CA GLY A 323 26.37 -52.28 -1.14
C GLY A 323 25.82 -51.39 -2.28
N PRO A 324 25.72 -51.94 -3.51
CA PRO A 324 25.16 -51.23 -4.65
C PRO A 324 23.70 -50.84 -4.39
N THR A 325 23.28 -49.64 -4.83
CA THR A 325 21.90 -49.16 -4.65
C THR A 325 20.90 -50.09 -5.33
N PRO A 326 20.02 -50.76 -4.57
CA PRO A 326 19.00 -51.64 -5.14
C PRO A 326 17.81 -50.82 -5.66
N PRO A 327 16.97 -51.37 -6.57
CA PRO A 327 15.77 -50.69 -7.06
C PRO A 327 14.76 -50.42 -5.94
N ASN A 328 14.56 -51.39 -5.03
CA ASN A 328 13.53 -51.34 -3.99
C ASN A 328 14.12 -51.47 -2.56
N PRO A 329 14.82 -50.45 -2.01
CA PRO A 329 15.43 -50.53 -0.66
C PRO A 329 14.44 -50.87 0.46
N SER A 330 13.21 -50.36 0.36
CA SER A 330 12.15 -50.51 1.37
C SER A 330 11.71 -51.96 1.56
N GLU A 331 11.57 -52.71 0.47
CA GLU A 331 11.13 -54.10 0.47
C GLU A 331 12.19 -55.02 1.07
N LEU A 332 13.46 -54.75 0.79
CA LEU A 332 14.60 -55.49 1.38
C LEU A 332 14.68 -55.35 2.90
N ILE A 333 14.28 -54.19 3.45
CA ILE A 333 14.24 -53.92 4.91
C ILE A 333 13.02 -54.58 5.57
N LEU A 334 11.93 -54.78 4.83
CA LEU A 334 10.71 -55.46 5.32
C LEU A 334 10.83 -56.98 5.36
N ASN A 335 11.74 -57.56 4.57
CA ASN A 335 11.96 -59.00 4.47
C ASN A 335 12.51 -59.58 5.80
N ASP A 336 11.99 -60.73 6.22
CA ASP A 336 12.44 -61.51 7.38
C ASP A 336 13.96 -61.77 7.37
N LYS A 337 14.60 -61.79 6.19
CA LYS A 337 16.05 -61.86 6.04
C LYS A 337 16.79 -60.78 6.84
N PHE A 338 16.23 -59.57 6.96
CA PHE A 338 16.85 -58.50 7.75
C PHE A 338 16.86 -58.84 9.25
N ASP A 339 15.80 -59.46 9.78
CA ASP A 339 15.76 -59.90 11.17
C ASP A 339 16.77 -61.02 11.44
N LEU A 340 16.93 -61.96 10.51
CA LEU A 340 17.94 -63.02 10.61
C LEU A 340 19.36 -62.44 10.66
N VAL A 341 19.66 -61.46 9.80
CA VAL A 341 20.97 -60.76 9.81
C VAL A 341 21.20 -60.01 11.14
N LEU A 342 20.17 -59.37 11.69
CA LEU A 342 20.27 -58.72 13.01
C LEU A 342 20.45 -59.71 14.17
N GLN A 343 19.88 -60.92 14.08
CA GLN A 343 20.10 -61.98 15.06
C GLN A 343 21.52 -62.56 14.96
N GLU A 344 21.99 -62.84 13.76
CA GLU A 344 23.36 -63.33 13.50
C GLU A 344 24.42 -62.34 14.01
N LEU A 345 24.27 -61.06 13.67
CA LEU A 345 25.15 -60.00 14.16
C LEU A 345 25.06 -59.81 15.68
N LYS A 346 23.90 -60.06 16.31
CA LYS A 346 23.76 -60.03 17.78
C LYS A 346 24.57 -61.11 18.46
N GLU A 347 24.94 -62.22 17.81
CA GLU A 347 25.83 -63.22 18.42
C GLU A 347 27.31 -62.82 18.37
N ILE A 348 27.70 -62.06 17.34
CA ILE A 348 29.10 -61.65 17.11
C ILE A 348 29.42 -60.32 17.83
N TYR A 349 28.47 -59.38 17.88
CA TYR A 349 28.69 -58.01 18.36
C TYR A 349 27.84 -57.66 19.59
N ASP A 350 28.38 -56.81 20.45
CA ASP A 350 27.71 -56.30 21.64
C ASP A 350 26.81 -55.10 21.28
N VAL A 351 27.20 -54.31 20.26
CA VAL A 351 26.41 -53.18 19.77
C VAL A 351 26.30 -53.19 18.24
N ILE A 352 25.08 -53.16 17.74
CA ILE A 352 24.77 -52.93 16.32
C ILE A 352 24.30 -51.49 16.16
N LEU A 353 25.03 -50.66 15.42
CA LEU A 353 24.65 -49.28 15.15
C LEU A 353 24.25 -49.12 13.69
N ILE A 354 23.06 -48.60 13.42
CA ILE A 354 22.48 -48.56 12.07
C ILE A 354 22.36 -47.10 11.60
N ASP A 355 23.08 -46.70 10.55
CA ASP A 355 22.80 -45.43 9.86
C ASP A 355 21.61 -45.65 8.92
N SER A 356 20.54 -44.90 9.14
CA SER A 356 19.25 -45.10 8.44
C SER A 356 18.86 -43.86 7.63
N PRO A 357 18.18 -44.01 6.49
CA PRO A 357 17.78 -42.89 5.65
C PRO A 357 16.78 -41.96 6.38
N PRO A 358 16.66 -40.68 5.97
CA PRO A 358 15.87 -39.70 6.71
C PRO A 358 14.35 -39.96 6.68
N VAL A 359 13.73 -40.08 7.85
CA VAL A 359 12.29 -40.42 8.00
C VAL A 359 11.31 -39.33 7.56
N GLY A 360 11.78 -38.10 7.29
CA GLY A 360 10.97 -37.05 6.68
C GLY A 360 10.88 -37.15 5.16
N LEU A 361 11.60 -38.09 4.54
CA LEU A 361 11.63 -38.30 3.07
C LEU A 361 11.16 -39.70 2.66
N VAL A 362 11.46 -40.73 3.45
CA VAL A 362 11.15 -42.14 3.13
C VAL A 362 10.71 -42.92 4.36
N THR A 363 9.91 -43.97 4.15
CA THR A 363 9.41 -44.86 5.22
C THR A 363 10.48 -45.79 5.79
N ASP A 364 11.52 -46.09 4.99
CA ASP A 364 12.64 -46.99 5.29
C ASP A 364 13.21 -46.80 6.72
N GLY A 365 13.48 -45.55 7.13
CA GLY A 365 14.03 -45.25 8.45
C GLY A 365 13.06 -45.57 9.60
N ILE A 366 11.74 -45.47 9.38
CA ILE A 366 10.72 -45.80 10.40
C ILE A 366 10.70 -47.32 10.64
N LEU A 367 10.88 -48.12 9.59
CA LEU A 367 10.96 -49.58 9.69
C LEU A 367 12.19 -50.00 10.49
N ILE A 368 13.35 -49.41 10.19
CA ILE A 368 14.61 -49.65 10.92
C ILE A 368 14.46 -49.25 12.39
N MET A 369 13.88 -48.08 12.68
CA MET A 369 13.63 -47.63 14.05
C MET A 369 12.75 -48.59 14.85
N ARG A 370 11.82 -49.33 14.23
CA ARG A 370 10.99 -50.33 14.93
C ARG A 370 11.77 -51.56 15.38
N LYS A 371 12.90 -51.86 14.74
CA LYS A 371 13.79 -52.98 15.07
C LYS A 371 14.90 -52.58 16.07
N ALA A 372 15.04 -51.28 16.38
CA ALA A 372 16.08 -50.77 17.26
C ALA A 372 15.63 -50.67 18.73
N ASP A 373 16.51 -51.04 19.64
CA ASP A 373 16.30 -50.93 21.09
C ASP A 373 16.33 -49.47 21.55
N VAL A 374 17.18 -48.64 20.92
CA VAL A 374 17.23 -47.19 21.14
C VAL A 374 17.31 -46.43 19.80
N PRO A 375 16.19 -45.81 19.35
CA PRO A 375 16.21 -44.96 18.16
C PRO A 375 16.71 -43.54 18.48
N LEU A 376 17.83 -43.17 17.87
CA LEU A 376 18.46 -41.85 17.94
C LEU A 376 18.02 -40.97 16.77
N TYR A 377 17.63 -39.75 17.09
CA TYR A 377 17.13 -38.77 16.12
C TYR A 377 18.03 -37.53 16.11
N ILE A 378 18.68 -37.28 14.98
CA ILE A 378 19.63 -36.17 14.83
C ILE A 378 18.90 -34.92 14.34
N VAL A 379 19.09 -33.81 15.06
CA VAL A 379 18.63 -32.48 14.70
C VAL A 379 19.86 -31.58 14.57
N ARG A 380 19.96 -30.77 13.51
CA ARG A 380 21.12 -29.92 13.25
C ARG A 380 20.81 -28.44 13.53
N ALA A 381 21.60 -27.82 14.41
CA ALA A 381 21.47 -26.41 14.74
C ALA A 381 21.61 -25.53 13.50
N ASN A 382 20.81 -24.46 13.43
CA ASN A 382 20.72 -23.51 12.30
C ASN A 382 20.35 -24.11 10.93
N TYR A 383 20.01 -25.41 10.85
CA TYR A 383 19.68 -26.11 9.61
C TYR A 383 18.31 -26.78 9.66
N SER A 384 18.04 -27.58 10.69
CA SER A 384 16.75 -28.24 10.89
C SER A 384 15.65 -27.22 11.18
N LYS A 385 14.49 -27.38 10.54
CA LYS A 385 13.34 -26.48 10.73
C LYS A 385 12.59 -26.82 12.01
N LYS A 386 12.09 -25.81 12.74
CA LYS A 386 11.34 -25.99 14.00
C LYS A 386 10.11 -26.91 13.83
N VAL A 387 9.48 -26.85 12.65
CA VAL A 387 8.35 -27.71 12.25
C VAL A 387 8.68 -29.21 12.33
N PHE A 388 9.95 -29.60 12.14
CA PHE A 388 10.35 -31.01 12.16
C PHE A 388 10.18 -31.66 13.55
N LEU A 389 10.23 -30.89 14.64
CA LEU A 389 9.96 -31.40 15.99
C LEU A 389 8.50 -31.86 16.15
N LYS A 390 7.56 -31.30 15.38
CA LYS A 390 6.18 -31.82 15.31
C LYS A 390 6.14 -33.22 14.69
N ASN A 391 7.04 -33.53 13.75
CA ASN A 391 7.15 -34.88 13.17
C ASN A 391 7.77 -35.86 14.17
N VAL A 392 8.79 -35.45 14.93
CA VAL A 392 9.33 -36.25 16.06
C VAL A 392 8.23 -36.60 17.05
N ASN A 393 7.42 -35.62 17.47
CA ASN A 393 6.31 -35.86 18.40
C ASN A 393 5.21 -36.76 17.81
N LYS A 394 4.96 -36.69 16.49
CA LYS A 394 4.07 -37.62 15.78
C LYS A 394 4.63 -39.05 15.71
N LEU A 395 5.94 -39.22 15.58
CA LEU A 395 6.58 -40.54 15.63
C LEU A 395 6.42 -41.15 17.03
N ILE A 396 6.71 -40.38 18.10
CA ILE A 396 6.54 -40.84 19.49
C ILE A 396 5.07 -41.23 19.75
N LYS A 397 4.11 -40.32 19.53
CA LYS A 397 2.69 -40.56 19.84
C LYS A 397 2.00 -41.55 18.91
N GLY A 398 2.29 -41.50 17.61
CA GLY A 398 1.56 -42.25 16.59
C GLY A 398 2.16 -43.61 16.24
N HIS A 399 3.46 -43.83 16.49
CA HIS A 399 4.16 -45.08 16.15
C HIS A 399 4.69 -45.84 17.37
N GLY A 400 4.59 -45.26 18.58
CA GLY A 400 4.95 -45.92 19.84
C GLY A 400 6.44 -45.85 20.20
N PHE A 401 7.22 -44.97 19.57
CA PHE A 401 8.66 -44.82 19.83
C PHE A 401 8.96 -44.11 21.16
N SER A 402 8.60 -44.73 22.29
CA SER A 402 8.79 -44.18 23.65
C SER A 402 10.26 -44.01 24.05
N LYS A 403 11.17 -44.80 23.46
CA LYS A 403 12.62 -44.73 23.68
C LYS A 403 13.37 -43.79 22.71
N LEU A 404 12.65 -43.03 21.86
CA LEU A 404 13.27 -42.12 20.91
C LEU A 404 14.00 -41.00 21.65
N ALA A 405 15.29 -40.84 21.38
CA ALA A 405 16.12 -39.81 21.99
C ALA A 405 16.74 -38.88 20.94
N LEU A 406 16.90 -37.59 21.29
CA LEU A 406 17.41 -36.56 20.39
C LEU A 406 18.91 -36.29 20.62
N ILE A 407 19.60 -35.91 19.56
CA ILE A 407 20.96 -35.33 19.61
C ILE A 407 20.97 -34.05 18.78
N LEU A 408 21.45 -32.95 19.37
CA LEU A 408 21.61 -31.66 18.68
C LEU A 408 23.02 -31.56 18.08
N ASN A 409 23.14 -31.68 16.77
CA ASN A 409 24.40 -31.63 16.03
C ASN A 409 24.73 -30.22 15.50
N ASP A 410 26.01 -29.96 15.23
CA ASP A 410 26.57 -28.73 14.65
C ASP A 410 26.25 -27.45 15.45
N ALA A 411 26.12 -27.56 16.77
CA ALA A 411 25.83 -26.43 17.64
C ALA A 411 27.06 -25.50 17.80
N GLN A 412 26.86 -24.18 17.70
CA GLN A 412 27.96 -23.23 17.88
C GLN A 412 28.24 -23.00 19.37
N THR A 413 29.48 -23.28 19.80
CA THR A 413 29.92 -23.18 21.20
C THR A 413 29.74 -21.78 21.80
N SER A 414 29.81 -20.74 20.96
CA SER A 414 29.59 -19.33 21.34
C SER A 414 28.18 -19.01 21.86
N GLY A 415 27.17 -19.84 21.54
CA GLY A 415 25.80 -19.70 22.03
C GLY A 415 25.49 -20.51 23.29
N ILE A 416 26.40 -21.38 23.75
CA ILE A 416 26.17 -22.32 24.86
C ILE A 416 26.53 -21.68 26.21
N TYR A 417 27.50 -20.76 26.24
CA TYR A 417 28.00 -20.12 27.47
C TYR A 417 27.34 -18.78 27.83
N GLY A 418 26.47 -18.23 26.96
CA GLY A 418 25.69 -17.03 27.24
C GLY A 418 24.21 -17.36 27.43
N TYR A 419 23.59 -16.84 28.49
CA TYR A 419 22.17 -17.02 28.88
C TYR A 419 21.76 -18.27 29.69
N GLY A 420 22.32 -18.35 30.90
CA GLY A 420 21.46 -18.47 32.08
C GLY A 420 21.83 -19.56 33.09
N TYR A 421 22.06 -19.11 34.33
CA TYR A 421 21.98 -19.78 35.64
C TYR A 421 21.50 -21.24 35.67
N GLY A 422 22.21 -22.07 36.43
CA GLY A 422 22.04 -23.52 36.44
C GLY A 422 21.14 -24.10 37.53
N TYR A 423 20.78 -25.36 37.29
CA TYR A 423 20.33 -26.45 38.18
C TYR A 423 20.50 -27.74 37.33
N GLY A 424 21.01 -28.88 37.77
CA GLY A 424 21.60 -29.22 39.08
C GLY A 424 21.25 -30.64 39.56
N TYR A 425 21.87 -31.69 38.99
CA TYR A 425 21.95 -33.09 39.47
C TYR A 425 23.18 -33.70 38.74
N GLY A 426 24.24 -34.29 39.33
CA GLY A 426 24.43 -35.15 40.53
C GLY A 426 24.71 -36.58 40.01
N TYR A 427 25.82 -37.30 40.25
CA TYR A 427 26.80 -37.43 41.35
C TYR A 427 28.24 -37.64 40.78
N GLY A 428 29.35 -37.22 41.42
CA GLY A 428 30.19 -38.03 42.34
C GLY A 428 31.19 -38.97 41.61
N TYR A 429 32.47 -39.19 41.96
CA TYR A 429 33.35 -38.82 43.09
C TYR A 429 34.85 -38.89 42.63
N GLY A 430 35.82 -38.31 43.38
CA GLY A 430 37.26 -38.69 43.25
C GLY A 430 38.29 -37.57 43.48
N TYR A 431 39.26 -37.79 44.38
CA TYR A 431 40.32 -36.85 44.78
C TYR A 431 41.41 -36.61 43.72
N GLY A 432 42.05 -35.43 43.75
CA GLY A 432 43.32 -35.18 43.06
C GLY A 432 43.87 -33.76 43.26
N TYR A 433 44.75 -33.56 44.26
CA TYR A 433 45.61 -32.37 44.30
C TYR A 433 46.64 -32.43 43.17
N GLY A 434 46.78 -31.37 42.38
CA GLY A 434 47.77 -31.31 41.30
C GLY A 434 47.95 -29.92 40.72
N TYR A 435 49.08 -29.28 41.04
CA TYR A 435 49.58 -28.13 40.29
C TYR A 435 49.91 -28.58 38.85
N GLY A 436 49.46 -27.84 37.83
CA GLY A 436 49.67 -28.25 36.44
C GLY A 436 49.38 -27.16 35.43
N TYR A 437 50.46 -26.52 34.96
CA TYR A 437 50.57 -25.60 33.82
C TYR A 437 49.43 -25.63 32.79
N GLY A 438 48.76 -24.49 32.62
CA GLY A 438 47.86 -24.25 31.50
C GLY A 438 48.64 -24.05 30.19
N TYR A 439 48.80 -25.11 29.40
CA TYR A 439 49.12 -25.00 27.98
C TYR A 439 47.83 -24.82 27.18
N TYR A 440 47.47 -23.57 26.92
CA TYR A 440 46.60 -23.20 25.82
C TYR A 440 47.33 -22.18 24.95
N ASP A 441 47.50 -22.48 23.67
CA ASP A 441 47.96 -21.51 22.68
C ASP A 441 47.03 -20.28 22.72
N GLU A 442 47.57 -19.13 23.09
CA GLU A 442 46.86 -17.85 22.99
C GLU A 442 46.66 -17.50 21.51
N GLN A 443 45.48 -17.85 20.96
CA GLN A 443 45.06 -17.29 19.69
C GLN A 443 44.65 -15.83 19.87
N GLU A 444 45.51 -14.93 19.36
CA GLU A 444 45.25 -13.50 19.31
C GLU A 444 43.84 -13.18 18.81
N LYS A 445 43.08 -12.43 19.62
CA LYS A 445 41.77 -11.90 19.21
C LYS A 445 41.95 -10.78 18.18
N LYS A 446 41.94 -11.14 16.89
CA LYS A 446 41.98 -10.17 15.78
C LYS A 446 40.88 -9.11 15.92
N GLY A 447 41.30 -7.83 15.93
CA GLY A 447 40.43 -6.68 16.12
C GLY A 447 39.38 -6.45 15.03
N LEU A 448 38.40 -5.60 15.34
CA LEU A 448 37.22 -5.29 14.50
C LEU A 448 37.55 -5.00 13.03
N LEU A 449 38.62 -4.24 12.75
CA LEU A 449 39.06 -3.90 11.40
C LEU A 449 39.40 -5.12 10.53
N GLY A 450 39.97 -6.19 11.11
CA GLY A 450 40.28 -7.43 10.38
C GLY A 450 39.01 -8.13 9.89
N ARG A 451 37.95 -8.14 10.71
CA ARG A 451 36.65 -8.76 10.36
C ARG A 451 35.87 -8.01 9.29
N ILE A 452 36.13 -6.71 9.12
CA ILE A 452 35.50 -5.88 8.07
C ILE A 452 36.21 -6.12 6.72
N LYS A 453 37.54 -6.23 6.72
CA LYS A 453 38.34 -6.42 5.49
C LYS A 453 38.02 -7.74 4.78
N ASP A 454 37.78 -8.83 5.52
CA ASP A 454 37.41 -10.14 4.95
C ASP A 454 35.98 -10.20 4.39
N LYS A 455 35.06 -9.33 4.83
CA LYS A 455 33.72 -9.21 4.23
C LYS A 455 33.77 -8.55 2.86
N PHE A 456 34.66 -7.56 2.66
CA PHE A 456 34.83 -6.90 1.37
C PHE A 456 35.68 -7.70 0.36
N LYS A 457 36.43 -8.71 0.81
CA LYS A 457 37.17 -9.66 -0.06
C LYS A 457 36.31 -10.82 -0.61
N LYS A 458 35.00 -10.83 -0.34
CA LYS A 458 34.03 -11.86 -0.76
C LYS A 458 32.76 -11.27 -1.40
N ALA A 459 32.86 -10.05 -1.92
CA ALA A 459 31.89 -9.43 -2.80
C ALA A 459 32.40 -9.55 -4.24
#